data_AF-A0A7J4V9L2-F1
#
_entry.id   AF-A0A7J4V9L2-F1
#
_cell.length_a   1.000
_cell.length_b   1.000
_cell.length_c   1.000
_cell.angle_alpha   90.00
_cell.angle_beta   90.00
_cell.angle_gamma   90.00
#
_symmetry.space_group_name_H-M   'P 1'
#
loop_
_entity.id
_entity.type
_entity.pdbx_description
1 polymer ?
#
loop_
_entity_poly.entity_id
_entity_poly.type
_entity_poly.pdbx_seq_one_letter_code
_entity_poly.pdbx_strand_id
1 'polypeptide(L)'
;MLSRDSQVIFLLCADLPLQRRGSFTSPSPLRPAEWHELALKINSSGLSSPGDLLNLEREEITRLLNLNEGEVERISALLARAGQAVFELEKYMNQGYELITRADGDYPKSIRSTMRDQAPPLFWLLGDREVLRREIVSFIIPRVLDVDDITATGSY
;
A
#
# COMPACT_ATOMS: atom_id res chain seq x y z
N MET A 1 -14.36 -1.85 -9.19
CA MET A 1 -14.49 -0.94 -8.03
C MET A 1 -13.65 -1.52 -6.90
N LEU A 2 -12.79 -0.72 -6.26
CA LEU A 2 -11.93 -1.21 -5.17
C LEU A 2 -12.75 -1.64 -3.96
N SER A 3 -12.30 -2.72 -3.30
CA SER A 3 -12.86 -3.14 -2.03
C SER A 3 -12.68 -2.06 -0.96
N ARG A 4 -13.51 -2.08 0.09
CA ARG A 4 -13.37 -1.15 1.23
C ARG A 4 -12.02 -1.29 1.92
N ASP A 5 -11.48 -2.50 1.98
CA ASP A 5 -10.16 -2.76 2.57
C ASP A 5 -9.04 -2.14 1.73
N SER A 6 -9.10 -2.34 0.41
CA SER A 6 -8.13 -1.77 -0.53
C SER A 6 -8.21 -0.24 -0.54
N GLN A 7 -9.41 0.34 -0.35
CA GLN A 7 -9.59 1.79 -0.15
C GLN A 7 -8.89 2.26 1.12
N VAL A 8 -9.10 1.60 2.27
CA VAL A 8 -8.42 1.97 3.51
C VAL A 8 -6.91 1.85 3.37
N ILE A 9 -6.40 0.77 2.79
CA ILE A 9 -4.97 0.60 2.54
C ILE A 9 -4.43 1.74 1.67
N PHE A 10 -5.15 2.11 0.61
CA PHE A 10 -4.77 3.23 -0.24
C PHE A 10 -4.74 4.55 0.54
N LEU A 11 -5.79 4.84 1.32
CA LEU A 11 -5.90 6.04 2.13
C LEU A 11 -4.85 6.12 3.22
N LEU A 12 -4.38 5.00 3.76
CA LEU A 12 -3.37 5.02 4.81
C LEU A 12 -1.94 4.99 4.25
N CYS A 13 -1.70 4.33 3.12
CA CYS A 13 -0.34 4.02 2.66
C CYS A 13 0.08 4.73 1.36
N ALA A 14 -0.85 5.27 0.56
CA ALA A 14 -0.48 5.91 -0.70
C ALA A 14 0.14 7.29 -0.48
N ASP A 15 1.23 7.58 -1.19
CA ASP A 15 1.80 8.93 -1.27
C ASP A 15 1.12 9.68 -2.42
N LEU A 16 0.28 10.66 -2.07
CA LEU A 16 -0.58 11.37 -3.03
C LEU A 16 0.08 12.68 -3.48
N PRO A 17 0.34 12.88 -4.78
CA PRO A 17 1.04 14.07 -5.29
C PRO A 17 0.36 15.40 -4.94
N LEU A 18 -0.99 15.43 -4.88
CA LEU A 18 -1.76 16.64 -4.55
C LEU A 18 -1.50 17.14 -3.12
N GLN A 19 -1.18 16.24 -2.18
CA GLN A 19 -0.87 16.62 -0.80
C GLN A 19 0.47 17.33 -0.67
N ARG A 20 1.40 17.10 -1.60
CA ARG A 20 2.71 17.77 -1.63
C ARG A 20 2.64 19.24 -2.08
N ARG A 21 1.54 19.68 -2.72
CA ARG A 21 1.45 21.02 -3.34
C ARG A 21 0.68 22.07 -2.54
N GLY A 22 0.04 21.73 -1.42
CA GLY A 22 -0.88 22.69 -0.78
C GLY A 22 -1.06 22.62 0.75
N SER A 23 -0.48 21.65 1.46
CA SER A 23 -0.70 21.54 2.91
C SER A 23 0.58 21.07 3.61
N PHE A 24 1.21 21.97 4.38
CA PHE A 24 2.26 21.64 5.35
C PHE A 24 1.74 20.81 6.55
N THR A 25 0.44 20.45 6.55
CA THR A 25 -0.25 19.83 7.69
C THR A 25 -0.77 18.42 7.41
N SER A 26 -0.59 17.89 6.19
CA SER A 26 -1.02 16.51 5.90
C SER A 26 0.00 15.52 6.46
N PRO A 27 -0.41 14.55 7.29
CA PRO A 27 0.51 13.58 7.84
C PRO A 27 1.09 12.67 6.75
N SER A 28 2.29 12.15 6.98
CA SER A 28 2.92 11.20 6.07
C SER A 28 2.12 9.88 5.99
N PRO A 29 2.05 9.24 4.82
CA PRO A 29 1.46 7.91 4.68
C PRO A 29 2.18 6.89 5.56
N LEU A 30 1.49 5.82 5.95
CA LEU A 30 2.07 4.70 6.70
C LEU A 30 3.08 3.95 5.83
N ARG A 31 4.26 3.71 6.42
CA ARG A 31 5.28 2.83 5.86
C ARG A 31 4.85 1.36 5.96
N PRO A 32 5.46 0.43 5.20
CA PRO A 32 5.11 -0.99 5.24
C PRO A 32 5.05 -1.59 6.66
N ALA A 33 6.07 -1.32 7.48
CA ALA A 33 6.12 -1.78 8.87
C ALA A 33 4.99 -1.17 9.73
N GLU A 34 4.71 0.13 9.58
CA GLU A 34 3.64 0.81 10.33
C GLU A 34 2.26 0.25 9.95
N TRP A 35 2.05 -0.02 8.65
CA TRP A 35 0.86 -0.72 8.17
C TRP A 35 0.77 -2.14 8.74
N HIS A 36 1.89 -2.87 8.81
CA HIS A 36 1.91 -4.21 9.38
C HIS A 36 1.44 -4.21 10.84
N GLU A 37 2.00 -3.33 11.67
CA GLU A 37 1.61 -3.17 13.07
C GLU A 37 0.13 -2.79 13.21
N LEU A 38 -0.35 -1.85 12.38
CA LEU A 38 -1.77 -1.48 12.37
C LEU A 38 -2.67 -2.65 11.97
N ALA A 39 -2.28 -3.44 10.96
CA ALA A 39 -3.02 -4.61 10.53
C ALA A 39 -3.10 -5.68 11.63
N LEU A 40 -2.06 -5.87 12.44
CA LEU A 40 -2.09 -6.74 13.62
C LEU A 40 -3.06 -6.22 14.69
N LYS A 41 -3.09 -4.90 14.92
CA LYS A 41 -4.06 -4.25 15.83
C LYS A 41 -5.50 -4.43 15.33
N ILE A 42 -5.75 -4.26 14.02
CA ILE A 42 -7.08 -4.47 13.41
C ILE A 42 -7.52 -5.93 13.60
N ASN A 43 -6.64 -6.90 13.33
CA ASN A 43 -6.97 -8.32 13.47
C ASN A 43 -7.23 -8.75 14.92
N SER A 44 -6.68 -8.03 15.90
CA SER A 44 -6.84 -8.33 17.33
C SER A 44 -7.94 -7.51 18.03
N SER A 45 -8.52 -6.52 17.36
CA SER A 45 -9.52 -5.60 17.94
C SER A 45 -10.98 -6.06 17.80
N GLY A 46 -11.22 -7.19 17.15
CA GLY A 46 -12.57 -7.70 16.85
C GLY A 46 -13.21 -7.09 15.61
N LEU A 47 -12.51 -6.20 14.90
CA LEU A 47 -12.90 -5.77 13.55
C LEU A 47 -12.75 -6.93 12.56
N SER A 48 -13.62 -6.96 11.55
CA SER A 48 -13.59 -8.00 10.53
C SER A 48 -12.52 -7.71 9.47
N SER A 49 -12.32 -6.43 9.15
CA SER A 49 -11.34 -6.02 8.14
C SER A 49 -10.94 -4.55 8.28
N PRO A 50 -9.86 -4.11 7.58
CA PRO A 50 -9.47 -2.70 7.58
C PRO A 50 -10.59 -1.75 7.11
N GLY A 51 -11.45 -2.19 6.20
CA GLY A 51 -12.58 -1.42 5.67
C GLY A 51 -13.61 -0.98 6.71
N ASP A 52 -13.63 -1.62 7.89
CA ASP A 52 -14.47 -1.23 9.02
C ASP A 52 -14.07 0.13 9.59
N LEU A 53 -12.79 0.52 9.47
CA LEU A 53 -12.28 1.80 9.97
C LEU A 53 -12.98 3.02 9.33
N LEU A 54 -13.56 2.87 8.15
CA LEU A 54 -14.30 3.96 7.47
C LEU A 54 -15.63 4.32 8.15
N ASN A 55 -16.15 3.46 9.05
CA ASN A 55 -17.41 3.68 9.75
C ASN A 55 -17.23 4.08 11.22
N LEU A 56 -15.99 4.17 11.69
CA LEU A 56 -15.68 4.39 13.10
C LEU A 56 -15.29 5.84 13.34
N GLU A 57 -15.74 6.37 14.47
CA GLU A 57 -15.26 7.67 14.94
C GLU A 57 -13.87 7.54 15.56
N ARG A 58 -13.17 8.67 15.68
CA ARG A 58 -11.81 8.76 16.22
C ARG A 58 -11.69 8.01 17.56
N GLU A 59 -12.61 8.26 18.48
CA GLU A 59 -12.61 7.68 19.84
C GLU A 59 -12.75 6.15 19.80
N GLU A 60 -13.53 5.63 18.84
CA GLU A 60 -13.70 4.20 18.65
C GLU A 60 -12.44 3.55 18.10
N ILE A 61 -11.79 4.18 17.12
CA ILE A 61 -10.51 3.74 16.55
C ILE A 61 -9.44 3.71 17.66
N THR A 62 -9.32 4.77 18.47
CA THR A 62 -8.37 4.83 19.59
C THR A 62 -8.56 3.65 20.54
N ARG A 63 -9.81 3.41 20.95
CA ARG A 63 -10.16 2.38 21.93
C ARG A 63 -9.96 0.97 21.38
N LEU A 64 -10.42 0.69 20.17
CA LEU A 64 -10.37 -0.64 19.57
C LEU A 64 -8.94 -1.03 19.21
N LEU A 65 -8.15 -0.10 18.70
CA LEU A 65 -6.79 -0.38 18.23
C LEU A 65 -5.70 -0.04 19.28
N ASN A 66 -6.09 0.45 20.46
CA ASN A 66 -5.20 0.88 21.54
C ASN A 66 -4.08 1.82 21.03
N LEU A 67 -4.49 2.88 20.36
CA LEU A 67 -3.57 3.87 19.76
C LEU A 67 -3.31 5.02 20.73
N ASN A 68 -2.11 5.60 20.66
CA ASN A 68 -1.85 6.87 21.31
C ASN A 68 -2.43 8.05 20.49
N GLU A 69 -2.48 9.23 21.11
CA GLU A 69 -3.07 10.44 20.51
C GLU A 69 -2.46 10.81 19.16
N GLY A 70 -1.14 10.68 19.00
CA GLY A 70 -0.46 10.98 17.74
C GLY A 70 -0.74 9.95 16.64
N GLU A 71 -0.85 8.67 17.00
CA GLU A 71 -1.21 7.60 16.07
C GLU A 71 -2.64 7.79 15.53
N VAL A 72 -3.62 8.03 16.41
CA VAL A 72 -5.01 8.18 15.98
C VAL A 72 -5.23 9.48 15.22
N GLU A 73 -4.57 10.58 15.59
CA GLU A 73 -4.59 11.83 14.83
C GLU A 73 -4.13 11.60 13.38
N ARG A 74 -2.97 10.93 13.23
CA ARG A 74 -2.41 10.61 11.91
C ARG A 74 -3.34 9.71 11.10
N ILE A 75 -3.86 8.63 11.69
CA ILE A 75 -4.76 7.69 11.00
C ILE A 75 -6.05 8.39 10.59
N SER A 76 -6.68 9.16 11.48
CA SER A 76 -7.93 9.87 11.19
C SER A 76 -7.75 10.87 10.05
N ALA A 77 -6.66 11.65 10.06
CA ALA A 77 -6.34 12.58 8.99
C ALA A 77 -6.04 11.89 7.65
N LEU A 78 -5.38 10.72 7.66
CA LEU A 78 -5.15 9.90 6.47
C LEU A 78 -6.44 9.24 5.93
N LEU A 79 -7.43 8.93 6.77
CA LEU A 79 -8.73 8.45 6.32
C LEU A 79 -9.58 9.59 5.73
N ALA A 80 -9.50 10.79 6.31
CA ALA A 80 -10.25 11.97 5.89
C ALA A 80 -9.89 12.48 4.47
N ARG A 81 -8.75 12.09 3.90
CA ARG A 81 -8.34 12.47 2.53
C ARG A 81 -9.05 11.69 1.41
N ALA A 82 -10.11 10.94 1.71
CA ALA A 82 -10.86 10.14 0.73
C ALA A 82 -11.28 10.93 -0.52
N GLY A 83 -11.81 12.14 -0.36
CA GLY A 83 -12.22 12.97 -1.50
C GLY A 83 -11.07 13.32 -2.45
N GLN A 84 -9.87 13.59 -1.93
CA GLN A 84 -8.69 13.92 -2.75
C GLN A 84 -8.08 12.65 -3.38
N ALA A 85 -8.12 11.54 -2.64
CA ALA A 85 -7.54 10.27 -3.04
C ALA A 85 -8.25 9.68 -4.28
N VAL A 86 -9.57 9.85 -4.38
CA VAL A 86 -10.37 9.36 -5.53
C VAL A 86 -9.87 9.92 -6.85
N PHE A 87 -9.56 11.22 -6.94
CA PHE A 87 -9.10 11.84 -8.18
C PHE A 87 -7.75 11.29 -8.66
N GLU A 88 -6.80 11.08 -7.74
CA GLU A 88 -5.50 10.48 -8.11
C GLU A 88 -5.66 9.01 -8.49
N LEU A 89 -6.50 8.27 -7.75
CA LEU A 89 -6.81 6.89 -8.07
C LEU A 89 -7.39 6.76 -9.49
N GLU A 90 -8.42 7.54 -9.82
CA GLU A 90 -9.07 7.54 -11.13
C GLU A 90 -8.10 7.94 -12.24
N LYS A 91 -7.24 8.92 -12.00
CA LYS A 91 -6.22 9.36 -12.95
C LYS A 91 -5.27 8.22 -13.33
N TYR A 92 -4.75 7.47 -12.36
CA TYR A 92 -3.87 6.33 -12.66
C TYR A 92 -4.64 5.19 -13.32
N MET A 93 -5.86 4.90 -12.87
CA MET A 93 -6.70 3.88 -13.52
C MET A 93 -7.00 4.21 -14.99
N ASN A 94 -7.25 5.47 -15.31
CA ASN A 94 -7.46 5.93 -16.69
C ASN A 94 -6.19 5.85 -17.56
N GLN A 95 -5.01 5.75 -16.95
CA GLN A 95 -3.74 5.51 -17.64
C GLN A 95 -3.42 4.01 -17.80
N GLY A 96 -4.36 3.13 -17.42
CA GLY A 96 -4.20 1.68 -17.51
C GLY A 96 -3.51 1.04 -16.30
N TYR A 97 -3.25 1.79 -15.23
CA TYR A 97 -2.73 1.20 -14.00
C TYR A 97 -3.82 0.52 -13.20
N GLU A 98 -3.49 -0.62 -12.61
CA GLU A 98 -4.31 -1.31 -11.64
C GLU A 98 -3.69 -1.20 -10.25
N LEU A 99 -4.51 -0.89 -9.25
CA LEU A 99 -4.07 -0.87 -7.86
C LEU A 99 -4.23 -2.26 -7.25
N ILE A 100 -3.15 -2.81 -6.70
CA ILE A 100 -3.15 -4.07 -5.96
C ILE A 100 -2.68 -3.79 -4.54
N THR A 101 -3.41 -4.33 -3.57
CA THR A 101 -3.20 -4.11 -2.13
C THR A 101 -3.11 -5.43 -1.39
N ARG A 102 -2.56 -5.41 -0.17
CA ARG A 102 -2.48 -6.60 0.69
C ARG A 102 -3.84 -7.19 1.09
N ALA A 103 -4.95 -6.49 0.86
CA ALA A 103 -6.30 -7.03 1.06
C ALA A 103 -6.78 -7.86 -0.14
N ASP A 104 -6.18 -7.68 -1.32
CA ASP A 104 -6.63 -8.37 -2.53
C ASP A 104 -6.15 -9.83 -2.54
N GLY A 105 -7.03 -10.75 -2.92
CA GLY A 105 -6.76 -12.18 -2.90
C GLY A 105 -5.66 -12.63 -3.88
N ASP A 106 -5.42 -11.84 -4.92
CA ASP A 106 -4.36 -12.04 -5.92
C ASP A 106 -3.06 -11.30 -5.60
N TYR A 107 -2.95 -10.67 -4.42
CA TYR A 107 -1.69 -10.11 -3.98
C TYR A 107 -0.58 -11.20 -3.99
N PRO A 108 0.60 -10.94 -4.59
CA PRO A 108 1.63 -11.95 -4.79
C PRO A 108 2.05 -12.66 -3.49
N LYS A 109 1.86 -13.98 -3.47
CA LYS A 109 2.18 -14.82 -2.30
C LYS A 109 3.66 -14.77 -1.95
N SER A 110 4.53 -14.74 -2.96
CA SER A 110 5.98 -14.63 -2.81
C SER A 110 6.40 -13.34 -2.10
N ILE A 111 5.84 -12.20 -2.48
CA ILE A 111 6.10 -10.91 -1.82
C ILE A 111 5.63 -10.98 -0.35
N ARG A 112 4.42 -11.51 -0.12
CA ARG A 112 3.87 -11.68 1.23
C ARG A 112 4.77 -12.55 2.13
N SER A 113 5.25 -13.69 1.61
CA SER A 113 6.06 -14.63 2.39
C SER A 113 7.49 -14.15 2.63
N THR A 114 8.10 -13.51 1.64
CA THR A 114 9.51 -13.11 1.68
C THR A 114 9.71 -11.82 2.47
N MET A 115 8.87 -10.80 2.25
CA MET A 115 9.03 -9.48 2.87
C MET A 115 8.26 -9.31 4.18
N ARG A 116 7.26 -10.15 4.48
CA ARG A 116 6.52 -10.21 5.76
C ARG A 116 5.96 -8.85 6.24
N ASP A 117 6.60 -8.26 7.24
CA ASP A 117 6.28 -6.97 7.87
C ASP A 117 6.71 -5.78 6.99
N GLN A 118 7.70 -5.98 6.12
CA GLN A 118 8.14 -5.00 5.13
C GLN A 118 7.42 -5.14 3.78
N ALA A 119 6.49 -6.08 3.65
CA ALA A 119 5.76 -6.29 2.40
C ALA A 119 4.97 -5.02 2.01
N PRO A 120 5.12 -4.50 0.78
CA PRO A 120 4.44 -3.29 0.33
C PRO A 120 2.93 -3.38 0.57
N PRO A 121 2.30 -2.42 1.27
CA PRO A 121 0.86 -2.43 1.50
C PRO A 121 0.05 -2.40 0.19
N LEU A 122 0.58 -1.69 -0.80
CA LEU A 122 0.02 -1.54 -2.13
C LEU A 122 1.11 -1.34 -3.17
N PHE A 123 0.81 -1.63 -4.43
CA PHE A 123 1.59 -1.24 -5.59
C PHE A 123 0.69 -1.08 -6.81
N TRP A 124 1.20 -0.34 -7.80
CA TRP A 124 0.54 -0.18 -9.09
C TRP A 124 1.09 -1.21 -10.07
N LEU A 125 0.18 -1.92 -10.73
CA LEU A 125 0.47 -2.82 -11.84
C LEU A 125 0.15 -2.11 -13.15
N LEU A 126 1.00 -2.29 -14.15
CA LEU A 126 0.74 -1.89 -15.53
C LEU A 126 1.03 -3.09 -16.43
N GLY A 127 0.06 -3.55 -17.22
CA GLY A 127 0.19 -4.70 -18.10
C GLY A 127 -0.53 -5.95 -17.59
N ASP A 128 -0.02 -7.13 -17.99
CA ASP A 128 -0.70 -8.41 -17.73
C ASP A 128 -0.58 -8.86 -16.27
N ARG A 129 -1.74 -8.93 -15.60
CA ARG A 129 -1.89 -9.37 -14.21
C ARG A 129 -1.52 -10.83 -13.98
N GLU A 130 -1.56 -11.68 -15.00
CA GLU A 130 -1.15 -13.08 -14.87
C GLU A 130 0.35 -13.23 -14.56
N VAL A 131 1.17 -12.20 -14.81
CA VAL A 131 2.60 -12.19 -14.43
C VAL A 131 2.78 -12.35 -12.91
N LEU A 132 1.85 -11.85 -12.10
CA LEU A 132 1.92 -11.94 -10.63
C LEU A 132 1.76 -13.37 -10.10
N ARG A 133 1.28 -14.29 -10.93
CA ARG A 133 1.07 -15.70 -10.57
C ARG A 133 2.23 -16.60 -11.01
N ARG A 134 3.16 -16.08 -11.81
CA ARG A 134 4.30 -16.83 -12.32
C ARG A 134 5.45 -16.80 -11.32
N GLU A 135 6.33 -17.78 -11.42
CA GLU A 135 7.62 -17.69 -10.76
C GLU A 135 8.45 -16.59 -11.44
N ILE A 136 9.07 -15.73 -10.63
CA ILE A 136 9.82 -14.58 -11.10
C ILE A 136 11.28 -14.78 -10.68
N VAL A 137 12.19 -14.62 -11.64
CA VAL A 137 13.62 -14.46 -11.36
C VAL A 137 13.95 -12.99 -11.58
N SER A 138 14.57 -12.36 -10.59
CA SER A 138 15.07 -11.00 -10.71
C SER A 138 16.58 -11.00 -10.93
N PHE A 139 17.03 -10.16 -11.85
CA PHE A 139 18.44 -9.87 -12.07
C PHE A 139 18.73 -8.47 -11.56
N ILE A 140 19.73 -8.33 -10.69
CA ILE A 140 20.22 -7.02 -10.25
C ILE A 140 21.52 -6.76 -11.00
N ILE A 141 21.50 -5.72 -11.83
CA ILE A 141 22.61 -5.38 -12.73
C ILE A 141 23.20 -4.03 -12.30
N PRO A 142 24.53 -3.87 -12.25
CA PRO A 142 25.17 -2.58 -12.01
C PRO A 142 24.70 -1.51 -13.01
N ARG A 143 24.65 -0.25 -12.57
CA ARG A 143 24.26 0.87 -13.46
C ARG A 143 25.27 1.11 -14.59
N VAL A 144 26.53 0.75 -14.37
CA VAL A 144 27.60 0.83 -15.37
C VAL A 144 28.05 -0.60 -15.64
N LEU A 145 27.96 -1.01 -16.91
CA LEU A 145 28.34 -2.33 -17.37
C LEU A 145 29.66 -2.25 -18.12
N ASP A 146 30.50 -3.25 -17.94
CA ASP A 146 31.59 -3.53 -18.87
C ASP A 146 31.21 -4.61 -19.89
N VAL A 147 32.15 -4.94 -20.78
CA VAL A 147 31.92 -5.91 -21.86
C VAL A 147 31.73 -7.33 -21.32
N ASP A 148 32.34 -7.65 -20.18
CA ASP A 148 32.26 -8.98 -19.57
C ASP A 148 30.87 -9.18 -18.93
N ASP A 149 30.31 -8.14 -18.30
CA ASP A 149 28.93 -8.14 -17.76
C ASP A 149 27.87 -8.43 -18.85
N ILE A 150 27.99 -7.77 -20.01
CA ILE A 150 27.06 -7.95 -21.14
C ILE A 150 27.13 -9.39 -21.67
N THR A 151 28.35 -9.93 -21.79
CA THR A 151 28.58 -11.29 -22.30
C THR A 151 28.01 -12.35 -21.35
N ALA A 152 28.12 -12.13 -20.03
CA ALA A 152 27.57 -13.03 -19.02
C ALA A 152 26.02 -13.09 -19.04
N THR A 153 25.35 -12.00 -19.39
CA THR A 153 23.88 -11.93 -19.38
C THR A 153 23.23 -12.51 -20.63
N GLY A 154 23.98 -12.64 -21.75
CA GLY A 154 23.47 -13.19 -23.02
C GLY A 154 23.40 -14.72 -23.10
N SER A 155 23.84 -15.43 -22.06
CA SER A 155 23.93 -16.90 -22.02
C SER A 155 22.73 -17.57 -21.32
N TYR A 156 21.72 -16.79 -20.91
CA TYR A 156 20.49 -17.24 -20.24
C TYR A 156 19.26 -17.07 -21.13
#